data_AF-W4RQJ1-F1
#
_entry.id   AF-W4RQJ1-F1
#
_cell.length_a   1.000
_cell.length_b   1.000
_cell.length_c   1.000
_cell.angle_alpha   90.00
_cell.angle_beta   90.00
_cell.angle_gamma   90.00
#
_symmetry.space_group_name_H-M   'P 1'
#
loop_
_entity.id
_entity.type
_entity.pdbx_description
1 polymer ?
#
loop_
_entity_poly.entity_id
_entity_poly.type
_entity_poly.pdbx_seq_one_letter_code
_entity_poly.pdbx_strand_id
1 'polypeptide(L)'
;MRYFYKPILITEWVDQEIKERRRLPFNTEKFRSLIAELEVQTKILLEESFNRFKTWLDRLSPEKLLAFTFIIPKIKNLMAVQYLVHKLNLFSKKDMRVFDYALHSSYHNNVFDETWEIAKEAYSGRKESITLGWSKDKILLWDLLMEDGRPISKQIHQYASSYEFDKLIEFLMVEKGHLFYQDLLFNMFVNGTTSLYKAYQTEFIEYFRRADNTKRQMLAEGFIRSQSCYEVTEISDEIFSKLQTHVKSPMKWSDVKQKEKDEFHSWYMSKELFDFFGENREGGERFKYWKKYSRRIQRLIHLPHDATIFMYFSDVVIIEKMTGGAIYIYDRSWFDDKFDVKVSIYEQHYNPNRPVPGPYKINRNAFMDTTLSHDEGRIKHYQGWQEDVDEYLRDKLGWDV
;
A
#
# COMPACT_ATOMS: atom_id res chain seq x y z
N MET A 1 -35.17 -37.77 -31.45
CA MET A 1 -34.05 -36.98 -30.88
C MET A 1 -34.48 -36.41 -29.55
N ARG A 2 -33.67 -36.61 -28.50
CA ARG A 2 -33.92 -36.16 -27.13
C ARG A 2 -33.68 -34.65 -27.04
N TYR A 3 -34.65 -33.90 -26.55
CA TYR A 3 -34.44 -32.51 -26.15
C TYR A 3 -33.50 -32.48 -24.93
N PHE A 4 -32.26 -32.04 -25.14
CA PHE A 4 -31.37 -31.69 -24.04
C PHE A 4 -31.79 -30.33 -23.51
N TYR A 5 -32.46 -30.34 -22.35
CA TYR A 5 -32.66 -29.13 -21.57
C TYR A 5 -31.29 -28.61 -21.13
N LYS A 6 -30.85 -27.49 -21.72
CA LYS A 6 -29.66 -26.76 -21.27
C LYS A 6 -30.10 -25.78 -20.18
N PRO A 7 -29.69 -25.95 -18.91
CA PRO A 7 -30.05 -25.04 -17.82
C PRO A 7 -29.23 -23.75 -17.87
N ILE A 8 -28.94 -23.20 -19.05
CA ILE A 8 -28.15 -21.97 -19.22
C ILE A 8 -28.98 -20.75 -18.78
N LEU A 9 -30.30 -20.79 -19.01
CA LEU A 9 -31.21 -19.73 -18.59
C LEU A 9 -31.37 -19.64 -17.06
N ILE A 10 -31.22 -20.73 -16.30
CA ILE A 10 -31.39 -20.66 -14.84
C ILE A 10 -30.16 -20.04 -14.19
N THR A 11 -28.94 -20.35 -14.62
CA THR A 11 -27.75 -19.75 -14.04
C THR A 11 -27.62 -18.28 -14.38
N GLU A 12 -27.88 -17.87 -15.62
CA GLU A 12 -27.89 -16.44 -15.99
C GLU A 12 -29.04 -15.70 -15.32
N TRP A 13 -30.23 -16.31 -15.21
CA TRP A 13 -31.37 -15.71 -14.50
C TRP A 13 -31.17 -15.66 -12.99
N VAL A 14 -30.52 -16.66 -12.37
CA VAL A 14 -30.18 -16.66 -10.93
C VAL A 14 -29.06 -15.65 -10.65
N ASP A 15 -28.05 -15.53 -11.52
CA ASP A 15 -27.03 -14.49 -11.41
C ASP A 15 -27.61 -13.09 -11.60
N GLN A 16 -28.60 -12.93 -12.50
CA GLN A 16 -29.37 -11.70 -12.63
C GLN A 16 -30.29 -11.46 -11.44
N GLU A 17 -31.01 -12.45 -10.92
CA GLU A 17 -31.88 -12.33 -9.74
C GLU A 17 -31.09 -12.04 -8.46
N ILE A 18 -29.90 -12.63 -8.28
CA ILE A 18 -29.04 -12.34 -7.12
C ILE A 18 -28.43 -10.94 -7.25
N LYS A 19 -28.02 -10.52 -8.45
CA LYS A 19 -27.56 -9.14 -8.73
C LYS A 19 -28.69 -8.10 -8.64
N GLU A 20 -29.93 -8.45 -8.99
CA GLU A 20 -31.09 -7.55 -8.97
C GLU A 20 -31.82 -7.52 -7.62
N ARG A 21 -31.82 -8.62 -6.84
CA ARG A 21 -32.37 -8.69 -5.47
C ARG A 21 -31.74 -7.66 -4.52
N ARG A 22 -30.56 -7.15 -4.86
CA ARG A 22 -29.79 -6.19 -4.06
C ARG A 22 -29.58 -4.84 -4.75
N ARG A 23 -30.49 -4.43 -5.66
CA ARG A 23 -30.60 -3.01 -6.07
C ARG A 23 -31.12 -2.18 -4.90
N LEU A 24 -30.32 -2.13 -3.84
CA LEU A 24 -30.55 -1.30 -2.69
C LEU A 24 -30.31 0.15 -3.13
N PRO A 25 -31.16 1.09 -2.72
CA PRO A 25 -31.16 2.44 -3.28
C PRO A 25 -29.99 3.29 -2.77
N PHE A 26 -28.96 2.70 -2.17
CA PHE A 26 -27.91 3.38 -1.40
C PHE A 26 -27.15 4.45 -2.18
N ASN A 27 -26.98 4.23 -3.49
CA ASN A 27 -26.29 5.17 -4.37
C ASN A 27 -27.22 6.22 -5.01
N THR A 28 -28.51 6.23 -4.69
CA THR A 28 -29.47 7.20 -5.23
C THR A 28 -29.50 8.47 -4.40
N GLU A 29 -29.67 9.61 -5.07
CA GLU A 29 -29.91 10.90 -4.40
C GLU A 29 -31.13 10.84 -3.47
N LYS A 30 -32.18 10.14 -3.90
CA LYS A 30 -33.39 9.91 -3.10
C LYS A 30 -33.09 9.26 -1.74
N PHE A 31 -32.22 8.25 -1.71
CA PHE A 31 -31.87 7.58 -0.45
C PHE A 31 -31.01 8.47 0.44
N ARG A 32 -30.04 9.20 -0.14
CA ARG A 32 -29.21 10.16 0.62
C ARG A 32 -30.08 11.26 1.25
N SER A 33 -31.05 11.79 0.51
CA SER A 33 -32.02 12.77 1.01
C SER A 33 -32.89 12.17 2.12
N LEU A 34 -33.29 10.91 2.02
CA LEU A 34 -34.04 10.22 3.08
C LEU A 34 -33.22 10.10 4.36
N ILE A 35 -31.95 9.71 4.27
CA ILE A 35 -31.06 9.62 5.44
C ILE A 35 -30.92 11.00 6.11
N ALA A 36 -30.66 12.05 5.32
CA ALA A 36 -30.56 13.41 5.84
C ALA A 36 -31.86 13.89 6.50
N GLU A 37 -33.02 13.62 5.90
CA GLU A 37 -34.33 13.92 6.48
C GLU A 37 -34.52 13.25 7.84
N LEU A 38 -34.27 11.95 7.90
CA LEU A 38 -34.45 11.15 9.11
C LEU A 38 -33.45 11.55 10.21
N GLU A 39 -32.21 11.92 9.87
CA GLU A 39 -31.22 12.44 10.81
C GLU A 39 -31.72 13.72 11.49
N VAL A 40 -32.22 14.67 10.70
CA VAL A 40 -32.75 15.95 11.22
C VAL A 40 -33.98 15.70 12.09
N GLN A 41 -34.94 14.90 11.63
CA GLN A 41 -36.15 14.59 12.40
C GLN A 41 -35.82 13.86 13.71
N THR A 42 -34.89 12.91 13.67
CA THR A 42 -34.44 12.19 14.86
C THR A 42 -33.84 13.14 15.89
N LYS A 43 -32.99 14.06 15.46
CA LYS A 43 -32.40 15.06 16.36
C LYS A 43 -33.48 15.92 17.04
N ILE A 44 -34.39 16.50 16.25
CA ILE A 44 -35.48 17.36 16.76
C ILE A 44 -36.34 16.59 17.76
N LEU A 45 -36.78 15.39 17.42
CA LEU A 45 -37.68 14.61 18.28
C LEU A 45 -37.01 14.15 19.58
N LEU A 46 -35.71 13.83 19.55
CA LEU A 46 -34.96 13.48 20.74
C LEU A 46 -34.67 14.68 21.65
N GLU A 47 -34.54 15.89 21.08
CA GLU A 47 -34.46 17.14 21.85
C GLU A 47 -35.79 17.45 22.55
N GLU A 48 -36.93 17.12 21.93
CA GLU A 48 -38.24 17.29 22.55
C GLU A 48 -38.52 16.26 23.65
N SER A 49 -38.47 14.96 23.32
CA SER A 49 -38.52 13.85 24.30
C SER A 49 -38.36 12.48 23.64
N PHE A 50 -37.82 11.52 24.39
CA PHE A 50 -37.75 10.12 23.95
C PHE A 50 -39.13 9.53 23.59
N ASN A 51 -40.20 9.90 24.30
CA ASN A 51 -41.55 9.38 24.03
C ASN A 51 -42.11 9.86 22.68
N ARG A 52 -41.84 11.12 22.28
CA ARG A 52 -42.24 11.61 20.96
C ARG A 52 -41.46 10.90 19.85
N PHE A 53 -40.16 10.75 20.02
CA PHE A 53 -39.32 9.94 19.13
C PHE A 53 -39.86 8.51 18.97
N LYS A 54 -40.12 7.81 20.08
CA LYS A 54 -40.67 6.44 20.09
C LYS A 54 -41.98 6.36 19.30
N THR A 55 -42.93 7.25 19.60
CA THR A 55 -44.25 7.26 18.96
C THR A 55 -44.17 7.52 17.46
N TRP A 56 -43.28 8.42 17.04
CA TRP A 56 -43.01 8.69 15.63
C TRP A 56 -42.38 7.48 14.94
N LEU A 57 -41.36 6.87 15.57
CA LEU A 57 -40.68 5.69 15.05
C LEU A 57 -41.67 4.54 14.83
N ASP A 58 -42.63 4.34 15.73
CA ASP A 58 -43.70 3.32 15.65
C ASP A 58 -44.66 3.48 14.47
N ARG A 59 -44.66 4.64 13.83
CA ARG A 59 -45.51 4.94 12.67
C ARG A 59 -44.76 4.96 11.34
N LEU A 60 -43.45 4.75 11.36
CA LEU A 60 -42.65 4.77 10.13
C LEU A 60 -42.98 3.60 9.22
N SER A 61 -42.90 3.84 7.91
CA SER A 61 -42.96 2.77 6.93
C SER A 61 -41.74 1.84 7.07
N PRO A 62 -41.85 0.59 6.61
CA PRO A 62 -40.72 -0.35 6.58
C PRO A 62 -39.45 0.22 5.94
N GLU A 63 -39.57 0.95 4.84
CA GLU A 63 -38.43 1.54 4.11
C GLU A 63 -37.72 2.60 4.95
N LYS A 64 -38.49 3.46 5.65
CA LYS A 64 -37.94 4.48 6.54
C LYS A 64 -37.28 3.82 7.76
N LEU A 65 -37.88 2.75 8.30
CA LEU A 65 -37.31 2.00 9.41
C LEU A 65 -35.97 1.34 9.02
N LEU A 66 -35.88 0.70 7.85
CA LEU A 66 -34.63 0.10 7.36
C LEU A 66 -33.49 1.13 7.23
N ALA A 67 -33.82 2.34 6.78
CA ALA A 67 -32.87 3.44 6.62
C ALA A 67 -32.19 3.86 7.94
N PHE A 68 -32.80 3.59 9.11
CA PHE A 68 -32.19 3.89 10.41
C PHE A 68 -30.90 3.14 10.69
N THR A 69 -30.64 2.01 10.01
CA THR A 69 -29.34 1.32 10.10
C THR A 69 -28.17 2.25 9.78
N PHE A 70 -28.33 3.24 8.89
CA PHE A 70 -27.30 4.22 8.54
C PHE A 70 -27.22 5.42 9.51
N ILE A 71 -28.22 5.57 10.38
CA ILE A 71 -28.36 6.72 11.28
C ILE A 71 -27.93 6.35 12.70
N ILE A 72 -28.16 5.09 13.11
CA ILE A 72 -27.82 4.58 14.45
C ILE A 72 -26.42 4.98 14.91
N PRO A 73 -25.33 4.81 14.11
CA PRO A 73 -23.98 5.17 14.53
C PRO A 73 -23.78 6.66 14.88
N LYS A 74 -24.72 7.53 14.47
CA LYS A 74 -24.67 8.98 14.69
C LYS A 74 -25.52 9.44 15.88
N ILE A 75 -26.35 8.57 16.45
CA ILE A 75 -27.26 8.91 17.55
C ILE A 75 -26.53 8.80 18.89
N LYS A 76 -26.42 9.91 19.61
CA LYS A 76 -25.77 9.93 20.94
C LYS A 76 -26.66 9.43 22.09
N ASN A 77 -27.98 9.43 21.91
CA ASN A 77 -28.92 9.01 22.94
C ASN A 77 -28.99 7.47 23.01
N LEU A 78 -28.40 6.88 24.05
CA LEU A 78 -28.32 5.42 24.23
C LEU A 78 -29.69 4.72 24.30
N MET A 79 -30.69 5.35 24.94
CA MET A 79 -32.04 4.76 24.99
C MET A 79 -32.67 4.68 23.59
N ALA A 80 -32.48 5.70 22.77
CA ALA A 80 -32.95 5.72 21.38
C ALA A 80 -32.28 4.64 20.54
N VAL A 81 -30.96 4.49 20.69
CA VAL A 81 -30.18 3.43 20.03
C VAL A 81 -30.68 2.04 20.44
N GLN A 82 -30.78 1.76 21.75
CA GLN A 82 -31.27 0.46 22.24
C GLN A 82 -32.67 0.14 21.74
N TYR A 83 -33.56 1.14 21.71
CA TYR A 83 -34.91 0.96 21.21
C TYR A 83 -34.96 0.68 19.71
N LEU A 84 -34.15 1.40 18.91
CA LEU A 84 -34.01 1.17 17.47
C LEU A 84 -33.47 -0.23 17.16
N VAL A 85 -32.41 -0.65 17.86
CA VAL A 85 -31.82 -1.99 17.72
C VAL A 85 -32.86 -3.06 18.05
N HIS A 86 -33.53 -2.95 19.19
CA HIS A 86 -34.58 -3.89 19.57
C HIS A 86 -35.68 -3.99 18.51
N LYS A 87 -36.11 -2.85 17.98
CA LYS A 87 -37.15 -2.79 16.96
C LYS A 87 -36.72 -3.40 15.63
N LEU A 88 -35.50 -3.12 15.18
CA LEU A 88 -34.94 -3.70 13.96
C LEU A 88 -34.73 -5.21 14.11
N ASN A 89 -34.34 -5.69 15.29
CA ASN A 89 -34.23 -7.12 15.60
C ASN A 89 -35.60 -7.83 15.59
N LEU A 90 -36.65 -7.18 16.08
CA LEU A 90 -38.01 -7.72 15.93
C LEU A 90 -38.47 -7.71 14.46
N PHE A 91 -38.08 -6.68 13.70
CA PHE A 91 -38.44 -6.54 12.30
C PHE A 91 -37.67 -7.51 11.38
N SER A 92 -36.43 -7.87 11.71
CA SER A 92 -35.61 -8.81 10.95
C SER A 92 -36.24 -10.20 10.85
N LYS A 93 -37.03 -10.60 11.86
CA LYS A 93 -37.84 -11.82 11.83
C LYS A 93 -38.89 -11.81 10.72
N LYS A 94 -39.26 -10.65 10.18
CA LYS A 94 -40.26 -10.48 9.12
C LYS A 94 -39.67 -10.12 7.76
N ASP A 95 -38.53 -9.42 7.73
CA ASP A 95 -37.94 -8.88 6.51
C ASP A 95 -36.43 -9.14 6.43
N MET A 96 -36.01 -9.91 5.42
CA MET A 96 -34.60 -10.24 5.21
C MET A 96 -33.74 -9.03 4.82
N ARG A 97 -34.34 -7.95 4.28
CA ARG A 97 -33.61 -6.74 3.87
C ARG A 97 -32.91 -6.06 5.05
N VAL A 98 -33.36 -6.33 6.28
CA VAL A 98 -32.70 -5.81 7.50
C VAL A 98 -31.23 -6.24 7.54
N PHE A 99 -30.92 -7.49 7.14
CA PHE A 99 -29.55 -7.98 7.05
C PHE A 99 -28.72 -7.12 6.09
N ASP A 100 -29.20 -6.94 4.85
CA ASP A 100 -28.45 -6.20 3.83
C ASP A 100 -28.24 -4.73 4.23
N TYR A 101 -29.27 -4.06 4.77
CA TYR A 101 -29.17 -2.67 5.23
C TYR A 101 -28.19 -2.49 6.38
N ALA A 102 -28.28 -3.36 7.39
CA ALA A 102 -27.40 -3.32 8.55
C ALA A 102 -25.95 -3.63 8.18
N LEU A 103 -25.75 -4.59 7.27
CA LEU A 103 -24.44 -4.94 6.76
C LEU A 103 -23.81 -3.80 5.95
N HIS A 104 -24.53 -3.27 4.97
CA HIS A 104 -24.03 -2.16 4.16
C HIS A 104 -23.75 -0.92 5.01
N SER A 105 -24.59 -0.61 6.00
CA SER A 105 -24.31 0.50 6.93
C SER A 105 -22.99 0.28 7.70
N SER A 106 -22.75 -0.94 8.18
CA SER A 106 -21.53 -1.27 8.91
C SER A 106 -20.29 -1.05 8.05
N TYR A 107 -20.31 -1.54 6.81
CA TYR A 107 -19.21 -1.36 5.86
C TYR A 107 -19.03 0.08 5.39
N HIS A 108 -20.13 0.82 5.21
CA HIS A 108 -20.09 2.19 4.74
C HIS A 108 -19.47 3.12 5.79
N ASN A 109 -19.87 2.97 7.05
CA ASN A 109 -19.38 3.81 8.14
C ASN A 109 -18.07 3.27 8.76
N ASN A 110 -17.70 2.02 8.46
CA ASN A 110 -16.63 1.29 9.13
C ASN A 110 -16.82 1.23 10.66
N VAL A 111 -18.08 1.10 11.09
CA VAL A 111 -18.51 1.00 12.50
C VAL A 111 -19.39 -0.23 12.60
N PHE A 112 -19.03 -1.15 13.49
CA PHE A 112 -19.59 -2.50 13.54
C PHE A 112 -20.26 -2.82 14.89
N ASP A 113 -20.68 -1.80 15.64
CA ASP A 113 -21.29 -2.02 16.95
C ASP A 113 -22.75 -2.46 16.79
N GLU A 114 -23.70 -1.55 16.93
CA GLU A 114 -25.12 -1.88 16.94
C GLU A 114 -25.65 -2.39 15.60
N THR A 115 -25.11 -1.89 14.48
CA THR A 115 -25.51 -2.32 13.14
C THR A 115 -25.06 -3.75 12.84
N TRP A 116 -23.93 -4.20 13.40
CA TRP A 116 -23.51 -5.58 13.22
C TRP A 116 -24.38 -6.53 14.04
N GLU A 117 -24.75 -6.15 15.27
CA GLU A 117 -25.68 -6.94 16.10
C GLU A 117 -27.04 -7.13 15.39
N ILE A 118 -27.54 -6.09 14.73
CA ILE A 118 -28.75 -6.19 13.90
C ILE A 118 -28.54 -7.18 12.74
N ALA A 119 -27.39 -7.10 12.07
CA ALA A 119 -27.06 -8.03 10.98
C ALA A 119 -26.95 -9.49 11.50
N LYS A 120 -26.35 -9.70 12.66
CA LYS A 120 -26.19 -11.02 13.30
C LYS A 120 -27.53 -11.64 13.69
N GLU A 121 -28.42 -10.88 14.31
CA GLU A 121 -29.78 -11.35 14.64
C GLU A 121 -30.58 -11.64 13.37
N ALA A 122 -30.50 -10.78 12.36
CA ALA A 122 -31.15 -11.00 11.07
C ALA A 122 -30.63 -12.25 10.36
N TYR A 123 -29.30 -12.45 10.36
CA TYR A 123 -28.65 -13.63 9.80
C TYR A 123 -29.11 -14.90 10.51
N SER A 124 -29.04 -14.92 11.84
CA SER A 124 -29.41 -16.10 12.65
C SER A 124 -30.89 -16.45 12.48
N GLY A 125 -31.78 -15.46 12.46
CA GLY A 125 -33.21 -15.67 12.31
C GLY A 125 -33.68 -16.06 10.90
N ARG A 126 -32.88 -15.78 9.85
CA ARG A 126 -33.25 -15.99 8.45
C ARG A 126 -32.14 -16.59 7.58
N LYS A 127 -31.23 -17.35 8.19
CA LYS A 127 -30.03 -17.90 7.55
C LYS A 127 -30.34 -18.52 6.18
N GLU A 128 -31.27 -19.47 6.13
CA GLU A 128 -31.63 -20.19 4.90
C GLU A 128 -32.06 -19.26 3.76
N SER A 129 -32.79 -18.19 4.07
CA SER A 129 -33.25 -17.21 3.08
C SER A 129 -32.13 -16.29 2.62
N ILE A 130 -31.26 -15.86 3.55
CA ILE A 130 -30.14 -14.96 3.28
C ILE A 130 -29.04 -15.67 2.48
N THR A 131 -28.73 -16.91 2.84
CA THR A 131 -27.68 -17.73 2.22
C THR A 131 -28.12 -18.45 0.96
N LEU A 132 -29.35 -18.24 0.50
CA LEU A 132 -29.86 -18.89 -0.69
C LEU A 132 -28.97 -18.56 -1.90
N GLY A 133 -28.40 -19.59 -2.52
CA GLY A 133 -27.48 -19.46 -3.66
C GLY A 133 -26.03 -19.15 -3.30
N TRP A 134 -25.67 -19.04 -2.02
CA TRP A 134 -24.26 -18.86 -1.63
C TRP A 134 -23.50 -20.19 -1.71
N SER A 135 -22.21 -20.11 -2.01
CA SER A 135 -21.32 -21.28 -1.95
C SER A 135 -21.14 -21.75 -0.49
N LYS A 136 -20.79 -23.03 -0.31
CA LYS A 136 -20.55 -23.60 1.02
C LYS A 136 -19.44 -22.85 1.77
N ASP A 137 -18.35 -22.49 1.09
CA ASP A 137 -17.24 -21.74 1.68
C ASP A 137 -17.69 -20.37 2.20
N LYS A 138 -18.54 -19.68 1.41
CA LYS A 138 -19.09 -18.38 1.80
C LYS A 138 -19.97 -18.53 3.03
N ILE A 139 -20.88 -19.52 3.04
CA ILE A 139 -21.73 -19.79 4.20
C ILE A 139 -20.89 -20.09 5.44
N LEU A 140 -19.86 -20.94 5.32
CA LEU A 140 -18.97 -21.27 6.42
C LEU A 140 -18.25 -20.03 6.98
N LEU A 141 -17.73 -19.16 6.10
CA LEU A 141 -17.11 -17.91 6.54
C LEU A 141 -18.10 -17.05 7.32
N TRP A 142 -19.32 -16.87 6.80
CA TRP A 142 -20.34 -16.07 7.49
C TRP A 142 -20.80 -16.69 8.81
N ASP A 143 -20.92 -18.02 8.88
CA ASP A 143 -21.23 -18.72 10.13
C ASP A 143 -20.18 -18.42 11.20
N LEU A 144 -18.90 -18.53 10.83
CA LEU A 144 -17.79 -18.22 11.73
C LEU A 144 -17.80 -16.74 12.18
N LEU A 145 -18.04 -15.81 11.25
CA LEU A 145 -18.10 -14.38 11.54
C LEU A 145 -19.29 -13.99 12.42
N MET A 146 -20.39 -14.75 12.35
CA MET A 146 -21.63 -14.46 13.07
C MET A 146 -21.70 -15.12 14.45
N GLU A 147 -21.05 -16.27 14.67
CA GLU A 147 -21.07 -16.95 15.97
C GLU A 147 -20.11 -16.30 16.99
N ASP A 148 -18.98 -15.80 16.52
CA ASP A 148 -17.86 -15.39 17.36
C ASP A 148 -18.08 -14.02 18.03
N GLY A 149 -17.83 -13.95 19.35
CA GLY A 149 -17.95 -12.74 20.16
C GLY A 149 -16.74 -11.79 20.07
N ARG A 150 -15.71 -12.14 19.29
CA ARG A 150 -14.55 -11.26 19.04
C ARG A 150 -14.93 -10.09 18.12
N PRO A 151 -14.20 -8.97 18.16
CA PRO A 151 -14.42 -7.87 17.22
C PRO A 151 -14.33 -8.35 15.77
N ILE A 152 -15.39 -8.11 14.98
CA ILE A 152 -15.51 -8.60 13.61
C ILE A 152 -14.34 -8.18 12.71
N SER A 153 -13.84 -6.96 12.89
CA SER A 153 -12.68 -6.47 12.16
C SER A 153 -11.48 -7.41 12.33
N LYS A 154 -11.17 -7.86 13.55
CA LYS A 154 -10.06 -8.80 13.80
C LYS A 154 -10.31 -10.17 13.18
N GLN A 155 -11.55 -10.66 13.23
CA GLN A 155 -11.89 -11.96 12.65
C GLN A 155 -11.70 -11.96 11.14
N ILE A 156 -12.17 -10.91 10.45
CA ILE A 156 -12.03 -10.78 9.01
C ILE A 156 -10.55 -10.75 8.60
N HIS A 157 -9.71 -10.02 9.33
CA HIS A 157 -8.26 -10.02 9.09
C HIS A 157 -7.61 -11.39 9.30
N GLN A 158 -8.08 -12.17 10.28
CA GLN A 158 -7.58 -13.54 10.51
C GLN A 158 -7.92 -14.47 9.34
N TYR A 159 -9.13 -14.38 8.78
CA TYR A 159 -9.53 -15.21 7.64
C TYR A 159 -8.99 -14.72 6.30
N ALA A 160 -8.56 -13.44 6.22
CA ALA A 160 -8.01 -12.86 5.00
C ALA A 160 -6.77 -13.60 4.47
N SER A 161 -5.99 -14.27 5.33
CA SER A 161 -4.85 -15.07 4.90
C SER A 161 -5.22 -16.38 4.18
N SER A 162 -6.48 -16.81 4.27
CA SER A 162 -6.94 -18.10 3.73
C SER A 162 -7.65 -17.99 2.38
N TYR A 163 -7.86 -16.78 1.87
CA TYR A 163 -8.59 -16.52 0.63
C TYR A 163 -7.85 -15.51 -0.24
N GLU A 164 -7.96 -15.66 -1.56
CA GLU A 164 -7.61 -14.58 -2.49
C GLU A 164 -8.48 -13.36 -2.23
N PHE A 165 -7.92 -12.16 -2.39
CA PHE A 165 -8.59 -10.93 -1.96
C PHE A 165 -9.91 -10.69 -2.69
N ASP A 166 -9.96 -10.87 -4.00
CA ASP A 166 -11.22 -10.71 -4.75
C ASP A 166 -12.30 -11.67 -4.25
N LYS A 167 -11.91 -12.92 -3.96
CA LYS A 167 -12.83 -13.93 -3.40
C LYS A 167 -13.27 -13.55 -1.99
N LEU A 168 -12.37 -13.01 -1.16
CA LEU A 168 -12.69 -12.51 0.18
C LEU A 168 -13.68 -11.35 0.12
N ILE A 169 -13.44 -10.35 -0.73
CA ILE A 169 -14.32 -9.19 -0.91
C ILE A 169 -15.70 -9.62 -1.43
N GLU A 170 -15.73 -10.56 -2.37
CA GLU A 170 -16.97 -11.16 -2.86
C GLU A 170 -17.73 -11.90 -1.74
N PHE A 171 -17.02 -12.69 -0.93
CA PHE A 171 -17.62 -13.42 0.18
C PHE A 171 -18.15 -12.48 1.23
N LEU A 172 -17.40 -11.46 1.61
CA LEU A 172 -17.80 -10.44 2.58
C LEU A 172 -18.83 -9.45 2.02
N MET A 173 -19.14 -9.49 0.72
CA MET A 173 -20.13 -8.60 0.10
C MET A 173 -19.76 -7.12 0.21
N VAL A 174 -18.47 -6.83 0.04
CA VAL A 174 -17.94 -5.47 0.17
C VAL A 174 -17.84 -4.84 -1.21
N GLU A 175 -18.40 -3.65 -1.40
CA GLU A 175 -18.32 -2.91 -2.66
C GLU A 175 -17.06 -2.04 -2.73
N LYS A 176 -16.51 -1.90 -3.95
CA LYS A 176 -15.43 -0.95 -4.25
C LYS A 176 -15.94 0.48 -4.02
N GLY A 177 -15.56 1.07 -2.88
CA GLY A 177 -16.00 2.41 -2.47
C GLY A 177 -16.40 2.51 -0.99
N HIS A 178 -16.69 1.38 -0.34
CA HIS A 178 -16.92 1.36 1.11
C HIS A 178 -15.64 1.76 1.87
N LEU A 179 -15.79 2.43 3.02
CA LEU A 179 -14.66 2.72 3.90
C LEU A 179 -13.99 1.41 4.37
N PHE A 180 -14.81 0.38 4.64
CA PHE A 180 -14.30 -0.94 5.00
C PHE A 180 -13.48 -1.61 3.88
N TYR A 181 -13.82 -1.39 2.61
CA TYR A 181 -13.00 -1.88 1.49
C TYR A 181 -11.59 -1.27 1.55
N GLN A 182 -11.51 0.04 1.79
CA GLN A 182 -10.24 0.77 1.86
C GLN A 182 -9.40 0.32 3.05
N ASP A 183 -10.05 -0.03 4.17
CA ASP A 183 -9.37 -0.56 5.36
C ASP A 183 -8.85 -1.99 5.13
N LEU A 184 -9.67 -2.87 4.52
CA LEU A 184 -9.23 -4.22 4.15
C LEU A 184 -8.06 -4.18 3.17
N LEU A 185 -8.16 -3.36 2.13
CA LEU A 185 -7.12 -3.19 1.12
C LEU A 185 -5.81 -2.72 1.77
N PHE A 186 -5.89 -1.75 2.68
CA PHE A 186 -4.73 -1.27 3.43
C PHE A 186 -4.09 -2.37 4.27
N ASN A 187 -4.87 -3.07 5.11
CA ASN A 187 -4.33 -4.11 5.98
C ASN A 187 -3.75 -5.29 5.20
N MET A 188 -4.36 -5.62 4.07
CA MET A 188 -3.83 -6.61 3.13
C MET A 188 -2.47 -6.18 2.57
N PHE A 189 -2.34 -4.93 2.11
CA PHE A 189 -1.06 -4.43 1.59
C PHE A 189 -0.01 -4.19 2.67
N VAL A 190 -0.38 -3.96 3.92
CA VAL A 190 0.63 -3.89 5.02
C VAL A 190 1.20 -5.27 5.31
N ASN A 191 0.42 -6.35 5.09
CA ASN A 191 0.82 -7.73 5.36
C ASN A 191 0.93 -8.58 4.08
N GLY A 192 1.14 -7.92 2.95
CA GLY A 192 1.04 -8.54 1.63
C GLY A 192 2.17 -9.51 1.32
N THR A 193 1.93 -10.40 0.36
CA THR A 193 2.95 -11.26 -0.24
C THR A 193 3.34 -10.73 -1.61
N THR A 194 4.46 -11.18 -2.18
CA THR A 194 4.86 -10.76 -3.53
C THR A 194 3.81 -11.08 -4.60
N SER A 195 3.16 -12.24 -4.52
CA SER A 195 2.06 -12.61 -5.44
C SER A 195 0.91 -11.62 -5.37
N LEU A 196 0.60 -11.12 -4.17
CA LEU A 196 -0.45 -10.15 -3.94
C LEU A 196 -0.12 -8.80 -4.57
N TYR A 197 1.11 -8.30 -4.39
CA TYR A 197 1.53 -7.05 -5.01
C TYR A 197 1.58 -7.14 -6.54
N LYS A 198 1.94 -8.29 -7.11
CA LYS A 198 1.86 -8.53 -8.56
C LYS A 198 0.43 -8.48 -9.08
N ALA A 199 -0.51 -9.12 -8.36
CA ALA A 199 -1.90 -9.18 -8.77
C ALA A 199 -2.60 -7.81 -8.67
N TYR A 200 -2.29 -7.01 -7.64
CA TYR A 200 -2.97 -5.75 -7.31
C TYR A 200 -2.04 -4.53 -7.39
N GLN A 201 -1.10 -4.56 -8.33
CA GLN A 201 -0.09 -3.52 -8.50
C GLN A 201 -0.69 -2.13 -8.74
N THR A 202 -1.69 -2.05 -9.61
CA THR A 202 -2.36 -0.79 -9.95
C THR A 202 -3.09 -0.22 -8.74
N GLU A 203 -3.85 -1.05 -8.03
CA GLU A 203 -4.57 -0.67 -6.82
C GLU A 203 -3.63 -0.21 -5.71
N PHE A 204 -2.49 -0.88 -5.53
CA PHE A 204 -1.46 -0.46 -4.58
C PHE A 204 -0.96 0.94 -4.91
N ILE A 205 -0.55 1.18 -6.17
CA ILE A 205 0.01 2.47 -6.61
C ILE A 205 -1.03 3.59 -6.44
N GLU A 206 -2.28 3.35 -6.85
CA GLU A 206 -3.35 4.34 -6.68
C GLU A 206 -3.62 4.67 -5.22
N TYR A 207 -3.67 3.65 -4.35
CA TYR A 207 -3.88 3.82 -2.92
C TYR A 207 -2.71 4.57 -2.28
N PHE A 208 -1.47 4.15 -2.58
CA PHE A 208 -0.24 4.76 -2.07
C PHE A 208 -0.13 6.25 -2.44
N ARG A 209 -0.53 6.62 -3.67
CA ARG A 209 -0.57 8.02 -4.11
C ARG A 209 -1.52 8.88 -3.28
N ARG A 210 -2.68 8.35 -2.91
CA ARG A 210 -3.73 9.06 -2.15
C ARG A 210 -3.49 9.05 -0.64
N ALA A 211 -2.71 8.09 -0.14
CA ALA A 211 -2.40 7.93 1.27
C ALA A 211 -1.60 9.13 1.83
N ASP A 212 -1.79 9.40 3.12
CA ASP A 212 -0.93 10.31 3.89
C ASP A 212 0.47 9.68 4.12
N ASN A 213 1.39 10.46 4.68
CA ASN A 213 2.77 10.01 4.86
C ASN A 213 2.90 8.81 5.81
N THR A 214 2.09 8.73 6.87
CA THR A 214 2.11 7.62 7.83
C THR A 214 1.66 6.33 7.16
N LYS A 215 0.53 6.37 6.43
CA LYS A 215 0.04 5.21 5.67
C LYS A 215 1.00 4.80 4.57
N ARG A 216 1.62 5.75 3.85
CA ARG A 216 2.65 5.43 2.84
C ARG A 216 3.82 4.67 3.45
N GLN A 217 4.30 5.09 4.62
CA GLN A 217 5.37 4.39 5.31
C GLN A 217 5.00 2.96 5.68
N MET A 218 3.80 2.73 6.22
CA MET A 218 3.32 1.38 6.55
C MET A 218 3.19 0.48 5.31
N LEU A 219 2.70 1.03 4.19
CA LEU A 219 2.59 0.32 2.92
C LEU A 219 3.96 -0.02 2.34
N ALA A 220 4.89 0.94 2.37
CA ALA A 220 6.27 0.72 1.92
C ALA A 220 6.96 -0.35 2.78
N GLU A 221 6.84 -0.28 4.11
CA GLU A 221 7.40 -1.31 5.01
C GLU A 221 6.85 -2.71 4.66
N GLY A 222 5.54 -2.84 4.48
CA GLY A 222 4.91 -4.11 4.09
C GLY A 222 5.50 -4.68 2.79
N PHE A 223 5.58 -3.83 1.75
CA PHE A 223 6.10 -4.19 0.44
C PHE A 223 7.60 -4.55 0.43
N ILE A 224 8.40 -3.85 1.22
CA ILE A 224 9.84 -4.14 1.34
C ILE A 224 10.04 -5.44 2.14
N ARG A 225 9.29 -5.62 3.22
CA ARG A 225 9.35 -6.80 4.08
C ARG A 225 8.97 -8.08 3.33
N SER A 226 8.05 -8.01 2.37
CA SER A 226 7.70 -9.13 1.50
C SER A 226 8.75 -9.44 0.42
N GLN A 227 9.88 -8.71 0.39
CA GLN A 227 10.97 -8.87 -0.57
C GLN A 227 10.56 -8.61 -2.03
N SER A 228 9.53 -7.79 -2.24
CA SER A 228 8.94 -7.58 -3.56
C SER A 228 9.65 -6.52 -4.42
N CYS A 229 10.64 -5.81 -3.87
CA CYS A 229 11.26 -4.65 -4.54
C CYS A 229 11.84 -4.95 -5.93
N TYR A 230 12.42 -6.13 -6.13
CA TYR A 230 12.99 -6.55 -7.42
C TYR A 230 11.95 -7.18 -8.37
N GLU A 231 10.82 -7.67 -7.83
CA GLU A 231 9.81 -8.40 -8.59
C GLU A 231 8.70 -7.51 -9.12
N VAL A 232 8.46 -6.36 -8.48
CA VAL A 232 7.40 -5.40 -8.85
C VAL A 232 7.98 -3.98 -8.87
N THR A 233 8.84 -3.73 -9.85
CA THR A 233 9.68 -2.53 -9.91
C THR A 233 8.90 -1.22 -10.01
N GLU A 234 7.71 -1.21 -10.60
CA GLU A 234 6.91 0.01 -10.70
C GLU A 234 6.37 0.46 -9.33
N ILE A 235 6.10 -0.49 -8.41
CA ILE A 235 5.76 -0.14 -7.03
C ILE A 235 6.98 0.47 -6.35
N SER A 236 8.15 -0.16 -6.51
CA SER A 236 9.41 0.36 -5.95
C SER A 236 9.71 1.77 -6.45
N ASP A 237 9.49 2.02 -7.74
CA ASP A 237 9.67 3.33 -8.37
C ASP A 237 8.66 4.36 -7.84
N GLU A 238 7.40 3.97 -7.64
CA GLU A 238 6.41 4.85 -7.02
C GLU A 238 6.79 5.18 -5.56
N ILE A 239 7.22 4.19 -4.77
CA ILE A 239 7.70 4.39 -3.40
C ILE A 239 8.88 5.38 -3.41
N PHE A 240 9.86 5.19 -4.29
CA PHE A 240 11.00 6.10 -4.42
C PHE A 240 10.55 7.51 -4.83
N SER A 241 9.61 7.64 -5.77
CA SER A 241 9.11 8.95 -6.23
C SER A 241 8.50 9.77 -5.08
N LYS A 242 7.84 9.13 -4.11
CA LYS A 242 7.17 9.80 -2.98
C LYS A 242 8.07 9.93 -1.76
N LEU A 243 8.75 8.86 -1.38
CA LEU A 243 9.50 8.75 -0.13
C LEU A 243 11.00 8.99 -0.29
N GLN A 244 11.56 8.88 -1.50
CA GLN A 244 13.01 8.80 -1.76
C GLN A 244 13.65 7.68 -0.91
N THR A 245 14.97 7.65 -0.76
CA THR A 245 15.59 6.77 0.26
C THR A 245 15.63 7.46 1.62
N HIS A 246 15.76 6.67 2.68
CA HIS A 246 15.89 7.19 4.04
C HIS A 246 17.12 8.08 4.23
N VAL A 247 18.19 7.87 3.45
CA VAL A 247 19.38 8.72 3.43
C VAL A 247 19.07 10.12 2.88
N LYS A 248 18.30 10.20 1.78
CA LYS A 248 17.93 11.48 1.15
C LYS A 248 16.78 12.20 1.86
N SER A 249 15.88 11.48 2.51
CA SER A 249 14.67 12.06 3.13
C SER A 249 14.28 11.33 4.42
N PRO A 250 15.07 11.42 5.49
CA PRO A 250 14.90 10.60 6.70
C PRO A 250 13.52 10.77 7.36
N MET A 251 12.96 11.99 7.33
CA MET A 251 11.64 12.29 7.92
C MET A 251 10.48 11.56 7.22
N LYS A 252 10.66 11.11 5.98
CA LYS A 252 9.65 10.32 5.25
C LYS A 252 9.69 8.83 5.60
N TRP A 253 10.60 8.43 6.48
CA TRP A 253 10.86 7.06 6.89
C TRP A 253 10.91 6.91 8.42
N SER A 254 10.36 7.86 9.19
CA SER A 254 10.40 7.85 10.66
C SER A 254 9.80 6.59 11.27
N ASP A 255 8.74 6.07 10.68
CA ASP A 255 7.88 5.00 11.22
C ASP A 255 8.23 3.63 10.63
N VAL A 256 9.12 3.59 9.64
CA VAL A 256 9.62 2.35 9.03
C VAL A 256 10.77 1.80 9.87
N LYS A 257 10.91 0.48 9.96
CA LYS A 257 12.04 -0.18 10.63
C LYS A 257 13.34 -0.04 9.83
N GLN A 258 14.47 0.00 10.53
CA GLN A 258 15.78 0.24 9.90
C GLN A 258 16.15 -0.83 8.86
N LYS A 259 15.85 -2.10 9.14
CA LYS A 259 16.11 -3.20 8.20
C LYS A 259 15.46 -2.96 6.83
N GLU A 260 14.19 -2.57 6.81
CA GLU A 260 13.44 -2.29 5.58
C GLU A 260 13.95 -1.00 4.91
N LYS A 261 14.36 0.02 5.67
CA LYS A 261 15.02 1.21 5.11
C LYS A 261 16.31 0.88 4.37
N ASP A 262 17.14 0.03 4.97
CA ASP A 262 18.42 -0.40 4.42
C ASP A 262 18.22 -1.27 3.18
N GLU A 263 17.24 -2.18 3.21
CA GLU A 263 16.92 -3.04 2.08
C GLU A 263 16.42 -2.24 0.86
N PHE A 264 15.51 -1.28 1.08
CA PHE A 264 15.03 -0.43 0.00
C PHE A 264 16.13 0.47 -0.57
N HIS A 265 16.99 0.99 0.30
CA HIS A 265 18.15 1.77 -0.12
C HIS A 265 19.14 0.92 -0.93
N SER A 266 19.42 -0.31 -0.49
CA SER A 266 20.25 -1.29 -1.20
C SER A 266 19.68 -1.64 -2.57
N TRP A 267 18.36 -1.83 -2.67
CA TRP A 267 17.66 -2.03 -3.93
C TRP A 267 17.86 -0.84 -4.87
N TYR A 268 17.64 0.38 -4.39
CA TYR A 268 17.77 1.59 -5.20
C TYR A 268 19.22 1.80 -5.67
N MET A 269 20.21 1.65 -4.79
CA MET A 269 21.63 1.71 -5.17
C MET A 269 21.99 0.62 -6.19
N SER A 270 21.45 -0.59 -6.03
CA SER A 270 21.65 -1.68 -7.02
C SER A 270 21.06 -1.33 -8.37
N LYS A 271 19.89 -0.68 -8.41
CA LYS A 271 19.25 -0.22 -9.66
C LYS A 271 20.11 0.83 -10.35
N GLU A 272 20.54 1.87 -9.63
CA GLU A 272 21.40 2.92 -10.18
C GLU A 272 22.75 2.38 -10.71
N LEU A 273 23.37 1.45 -9.97
CA LEU A 273 24.58 0.75 -10.44
C LEU A 273 24.32 -0.07 -11.70
N PHE A 274 23.18 -0.75 -11.79
CA PHE A 274 22.80 -1.52 -12.99
C PHE A 274 22.59 -0.58 -14.18
N ASP A 275 21.90 0.53 -13.99
CA ASP A 275 21.65 1.52 -15.04
C ASP A 275 22.96 2.15 -15.55
N PHE A 276 23.98 2.28 -14.69
CA PHE A 276 25.30 2.78 -15.10
C PHE A 276 26.19 1.73 -15.76
N PHE A 277 26.25 0.49 -15.22
CA PHE A 277 27.21 -0.54 -15.63
C PHE A 277 26.62 -1.63 -16.54
N GLY A 278 25.31 -1.84 -16.55
CA GLY A 278 24.66 -3.10 -16.98
C GLY A 278 24.67 -3.42 -18.47
N GLU A 279 25.00 -2.46 -19.34
CA GLU A 279 24.76 -2.62 -20.79
C GLU A 279 25.82 -3.44 -21.55
N ASN A 280 27.00 -3.70 -20.99
CA ASN A 280 28.12 -4.38 -21.68
C ASN A 280 28.78 -5.48 -20.84
N ARG A 281 29.46 -6.45 -21.49
CA ARG A 281 30.12 -7.61 -20.83
C ARG A 281 31.11 -7.21 -19.71
N GLU A 282 31.97 -6.22 -19.96
CA GLU A 282 32.90 -5.67 -18.95
C GLU A 282 32.16 -4.90 -17.85
N GLY A 283 31.07 -4.23 -18.20
CA GLY A 283 30.21 -3.53 -17.25
C GLY A 283 29.47 -4.51 -16.32
N GLY A 284 29.11 -5.70 -16.82
CA GLY A 284 28.50 -6.76 -16.01
C GLY A 284 29.40 -7.26 -14.87
N GLU A 285 30.72 -7.28 -15.04
CA GLU A 285 31.66 -7.65 -13.96
C GLU A 285 31.79 -6.54 -12.91
N ARG A 286 31.90 -5.28 -13.35
CA ARG A 286 31.95 -4.10 -12.47
C ARG A 286 30.66 -3.95 -11.66
N PHE A 287 29.51 -4.12 -12.31
CA PHE A 287 28.21 -4.17 -11.65
C PHE A 287 28.16 -5.22 -10.55
N LYS A 288 28.54 -6.48 -10.86
CA LYS A 288 28.53 -7.57 -9.88
C LYS A 288 29.43 -7.27 -8.68
N TYR A 289 30.58 -6.64 -8.91
CA TYR A 289 31.50 -6.23 -7.86
C TYR A 289 30.88 -5.16 -6.95
N TRP A 290 30.46 -4.01 -7.51
CA TRP A 290 29.93 -2.91 -6.69
C TRP A 290 28.56 -3.18 -6.06
N LYS A 291 27.76 -4.06 -6.67
CA LYS A 291 26.48 -4.48 -6.09
C LYS A 291 26.64 -5.04 -4.68
N LYS A 292 27.76 -5.72 -4.37
CA LYS A 292 28.06 -6.23 -3.02
C LYS A 292 28.03 -5.11 -1.96
N TYR A 293 28.45 -3.91 -2.35
CA TYR A 293 28.56 -2.75 -1.47
C TYR A 293 27.31 -1.85 -1.51
N SER A 294 26.24 -2.21 -2.22
CA SER A 294 25.03 -1.39 -2.39
C SER A 294 24.37 -0.94 -1.07
N ARG A 295 24.50 -1.73 0.01
CA ARG A 295 24.05 -1.35 1.36
C ARG A 295 24.85 -0.22 2.00
N ARG A 296 26.13 -0.08 1.63
CA ARG A 296 27.07 0.89 2.21
C ARG A 296 27.16 2.19 1.42
N ILE A 297 26.84 2.15 0.13
CA ILE A 297 26.82 3.34 -0.73
C ILE A 297 25.72 4.27 -0.23
N GLN A 298 26.05 5.47 0.21
CA GLN A 298 25.09 6.48 0.67
C GLN A 298 24.47 7.26 -0.50
N ARG A 299 25.24 7.48 -1.57
CA ARG A 299 24.82 8.28 -2.73
C ARG A 299 25.64 7.90 -3.98
N LEU A 300 24.99 7.98 -5.14
CA LEU A 300 25.58 7.78 -6.45
C LEU A 300 25.40 9.05 -7.28
N ILE A 301 26.46 9.48 -7.97
CA ILE A 301 26.41 10.57 -8.95
C ILE A 301 26.90 10.05 -10.29
N HIS A 302 26.04 10.10 -11.31
CA HIS A 302 26.39 9.71 -12.66
C HIS A 302 26.86 10.94 -13.44
N LEU A 303 28.00 10.82 -14.12
CA LEU A 303 28.52 11.79 -15.08
C LEU A 303 28.50 11.16 -16.47
N PRO A 304 27.35 11.18 -17.20
CA PRO A 304 27.19 10.40 -18.42
C PRO A 304 28.16 10.82 -19.53
N HIS A 305 28.46 12.12 -19.63
CA HIS A 305 29.38 12.66 -20.63
C HIS A 305 30.80 12.12 -20.51
N ASP A 306 31.23 11.77 -19.29
CA ASP A 306 32.58 11.27 -19.00
C ASP A 306 32.58 9.76 -18.67
N ALA A 307 31.42 9.09 -18.80
CA ALA A 307 31.21 7.70 -18.42
C ALA A 307 31.83 7.37 -17.05
N THR A 308 31.56 8.24 -16.07
CA THR A 308 32.14 8.21 -14.73
C THR A 308 31.04 8.18 -13.68
N ILE A 309 31.23 7.40 -12.63
CA ILE A 309 30.33 7.34 -11.47
C ILE A 309 31.10 7.71 -10.21
N PHE A 310 30.48 8.54 -9.36
CA PHE A 310 30.99 8.79 -8.02
C PHE A 310 30.12 8.01 -7.03
N MET A 311 30.77 7.16 -6.23
CA MET A 311 30.15 6.33 -5.21
C MET A 311 30.54 6.86 -3.84
N TYR A 312 29.56 7.42 -3.13
CA TYR A 312 29.75 8.05 -1.85
C TYR A 312 29.52 7.00 -0.76
N PHE A 313 30.52 6.77 0.08
CA PHE A 313 30.44 5.97 1.29
C PHE A 313 30.57 6.89 2.51
N SER A 314 30.44 6.34 3.72
CA SER A 314 30.55 7.13 4.95
C SER A 314 31.94 7.74 5.18
N ASP A 315 32.98 7.09 4.67
CA ASP A 315 34.40 7.31 4.96
C ASP A 315 35.20 7.64 3.70
N VAL A 316 34.74 7.22 2.51
CA VAL A 316 35.40 7.52 1.24
C VAL A 316 34.43 7.90 0.12
N VAL A 317 34.98 8.53 -0.92
CA VAL A 317 34.35 8.64 -2.24
C VAL A 317 35.17 7.84 -3.23
N ILE A 318 34.53 6.85 -3.86
CA ILE A 318 35.14 6.04 -4.92
C ILE A 318 34.63 6.53 -6.26
N ILE A 319 35.55 6.95 -7.13
CA ILE A 319 35.26 7.38 -8.49
C ILE A 319 35.70 6.28 -9.44
N GLU A 320 34.76 5.73 -10.20
CA GLU A 320 35.07 4.77 -11.25
C GLU A 320 34.77 5.34 -12.63
N LYS A 321 35.73 5.12 -13.54
CA LYS A 321 35.62 5.47 -14.94
C LYS A 321 35.49 4.24 -15.82
N MET A 322 34.50 4.25 -16.70
CA MET A 322 34.35 3.23 -17.74
C MET A 322 35.46 3.35 -18.80
N THR A 323 35.63 4.55 -19.38
CA THR A 323 36.60 4.76 -20.48
C THR A 323 38.04 4.88 -19.97
N GLY A 324 38.87 3.87 -20.25
CA GLY A 324 40.28 3.82 -19.84
C GLY A 324 40.54 3.18 -18.47
N GLY A 325 39.46 2.75 -17.78
CA GLY A 325 39.53 1.83 -16.65
C GLY A 325 40.42 2.28 -15.49
N ALA A 326 39.95 3.21 -14.66
CA ALA A 326 40.59 3.51 -13.39
C ALA A 326 39.59 3.79 -12.26
N ILE A 327 39.98 3.42 -11.05
CA ILE A 327 39.31 3.67 -9.78
C ILE A 327 40.18 4.65 -8.99
N TYR A 328 39.53 5.66 -8.42
CA TYR A 328 40.15 6.64 -7.54
C TYR A 328 39.41 6.66 -6.22
N ILE A 329 40.14 6.53 -5.12
CA ILE A 329 39.58 6.51 -3.77
C ILE A 329 40.06 7.76 -3.02
N TYR A 330 39.11 8.55 -2.53
CA TYR A 330 39.35 9.77 -1.77
C TYR A 330 38.76 9.66 -0.37
N ASP A 331 39.43 10.24 0.63
CA ASP A 331 38.82 10.49 1.93
C ASP A 331 37.54 11.32 1.77
N ARG A 332 36.49 10.94 2.50
CA ARG A 332 35.17 11.57 2.41
C ARG A 332 35.21 13.05 2.77
N SER A 333 35.84 13.38 3.89
CA SER A 333 35.85 14.74 4.44
C SER A 333 36.61 15.70 3.53
N TRP A 334 37.73 15.22 2.97
CA TRP A 334 38.51 15.99 2.01
C TRP A 334 37.77 16.19 0.69
N PHE A 335 37.13 15.13 0.17
CA PHE A 335 36.39 15.23 -1.09
C PHE A 335 35.25 16.24 -0.98
N ASP A 336 34.53 16.22 0.14
CA ASP A 336 33.42 17.14 0.38
C ASP A 336 33.91 18.61 0.46
N ASP A 337 35.00 18.90 1.17
CA ASP A 337 35.60 20.26 1.24
C ASP A 337 35.94 20.82 -0.15
N LYS A 338 36.46 19.96 -1.04
CA LYS A 338 36.91 20.39 -2.37
C LYS A 338 35.83 20.41 -3.44
N PHE A 339 34.89 19.47 -3.39
CA PHE A 339 34.02 19.18 -4.53
C PHE A 339 32.53 19.24 -4.23
N ASP A 340 32.07 19.23 -2.97
CA ASP A 340 30.64 19.07 -2.68
C ASP A 340 29.78 20.21 -3.25
N VAL A 341 30.26 21.46 -3.19
CA VAL A 341 29.57 22.61 -3.80
C VAL A 341 29.41 22.41 -5.31
N LYS A 342 30.47 21.93 -5.98
CA LYS A 342 30.47 21.72 -7.42
C LYS A 342 29.55 20.56 -7.82
N VAL A 343 29.56 19.48 -7.04
CA VAL A 343 28.66 18.33 -7.22
C VAL A 343 27.21 18.73 -7.00
N SER A 344 26.94 19.53 -5.98
CA SER A 344 25.60 20.04 -5.68
C SER A 344 25.06 20.91 -6.82
N ILE A 345 25.87 21.82 -7.37
CA ILE A 345 25.49 22.63 -8.53
C ILE A 345 25.23 21.76 -9.76
N TYR A 346 26.05 20.73 -9.99
CA TYR A 346 25.86 19.78 -11.09
C TYR A 346 24.51 19.07 -10.99
N GLU A 347 24.18 18.50 -9.82
CA GLU A 347 22.91 17.78 -9.61
C GLU A 347 21.68 18.69 -9.81
N GLN A 348 21.73 19.94 -9.35
CA GLN A 348 20.64 20.90 -9.56
C GLN A 348 20.33 21.14 -11.05
N HIS A 349 21.34 20.98 -11.91
CA HIS A 349 21.22 21.18 -13.35
C HIS A 349 21.22 19.87 -14.14
N TYR A 350 21.30 18.72 -13.47
CA TYR A 350 21.31 17.41 -14.09
C TYR A 350 19.90 17.04 -14.54
N ASN A 351 19.79 16.64 -15.82
CA ASN A 351 18.59 16.05 -16.38
C ASN A 351 19.02 14.89 -17.29
N PRO A 352 18.56 13.66 -17.07
CA PRO A 352 18.95 12.51 -17.89
C PRO A 352 18.71 12.72 -19.39
N ASN A 353 17.72 13.54 -19.75
CA ASN A 353 17.32 13.81 -21.13
C ASN A 353 17.94 15.08 -21.73
N ARG A 354 18.77 15.82 -20.98
CA ARG A 354 19.40 17.06 -21.46
C ARG A 354 20.84 17.19 -20.98
N PRO A 355 21.77 17.61 -21.85
CA PRO A 355 23.15 17.85 -21.42
C PRO A 355 23.20 18.96 -20.37
N VAL A 356 24.01 18.76 -19.34
CA VAL A 356 24.26 19.79 -18.33
C VAL A 356 24.95 20.99 -18.99
N PRO A 357 24.52 22.24 -18.74
CA PRO A 357 25.17 23.42 -19.31
C PRO A 357 26.66 23.47 -18.97
N GLY A 358 27.49 23.91 -19.93
CA GLY A 358 28.96 23.93 -19.82
C GLY A 358 29.53 24.47 -18.49
N PRO A 359 29.03 25.61 -17.96
CA PRO A 359 29.52 26.17 -16.69
C PRO A 359 29.32 25.28 -15.46
N TYR A 360 28.37 24.36 -15.51
CA TYR A 360 28.00 23.47 -14.41
C TYR A 360 28.55 22.05 -14.60
N LYS A 361 29.26 21.78 -15.70
CA LYS A 361 29.88 20.48 -15.95
C LYS A 361 31.04 20.23 -15.00
N ILE A 362 31.10 19.01 -14.47
CA ILE A 362 32.26 18.53 -13.73
C ILE A 362 33.21 17.92 -14.75
N ASN A 363 34.22 18.69 -15.15
CA ASN A 363 35.25 18.21 -16.06
C ASN A 363 36.18 17.21 -15.38
N ARG A 364 36.50 16.13 -16.11
CA ARG A 364 37.52 15.13 -15.77
C ARG A 364 38.73 15.63 -14.97
N ASN A 365 39.43 16.65 -15.48
CA ASN A 365 40.69 17.10 -14.87
C ASN A 365 40.51 17.68 -13.47
N ALA A 366 39.29 18.07 -13.08
CA ALA A 366 39.04 18.68 -11.78
C ALA A 366 39.17 17.68 -10.62
N PHE A 367 38.88 16.40 -10.86
CA PHE A 367 38.87 15.36 -9.83
C PHE A 367 39.90 14.26 -10.08
N MET A 368 40.83 14.47 -11.03
CA MET A 368 41.88 13.52 -11.40
C MET A 368 43.28 14.03 -11.09
N ASP A 369 43.40 15.07 -10.26
CA ASP A 369 44.70 15.56 -9.82
C ASP A 369 45.38 14.49 -8.94
N THR A 370 46.47 13.95 -9.48
CA THR A 370 47.25 12.85 -8.87
C THR A 370 48.03 13.28 -7.64
N THR A 371 48.12 14.58 -7.35
CA THR A 371 48.70 15.10 -6.11
C THR A 371 47.70 15.09 -4.95
N LEU A 372 46.42 14.81 -5.24
CA LEU A 372 45.30 14.95 -4.31
C LEU A 372 44.62 13.62 -3.94
N SER A 373 45.02 12.51 -4.56
CA SER A 373 44.65 11.15 -4.13
C SER A 373 45.69 10.63 -3.13
N HIS A 374 45.32 9.75 -2.19
CA HIS A 374 46.32 8.98 -1.43
C HIS A 374 47.30 8.31 -2.42
N ASP A 375 48.58 8.25 -2.09
CA ASP A 375 49.64 7.70 -2.97
C ASP A 375 49.35 6.28 -3.49
N GLU A 376 48.43 5.56 -2.84
CA GLU A 376 47.99 4.18 -3.15
C GLU A 376 46.52 4.08 -3.63
N GLY A 377 45.74 5.16 -3.63
CA GLY A 377 44.29 5.15 -3.88
C GLY A 377 43.88 5.09 -5.37
N ARG A 378 44.85 4.90 -6.27
CA ARG A 378 44.64 4.84 -7.72
C ARG A 378 44.88 3.43 -8.24
N ILE A 379 43.80 2.74 -8.57
CA ILE A 379 43.84 1.37 -9.08
C ILE A 379 43.44 1.40 -10.56
N LYS A 380 44.27 0.83 -11.42
CA LYS A 380 43.94 0.67 -12.85
C LYS A 380 43.17 -0.62 -13.04
N HIS A 381 42.20 -0.65 -13.96
CA HIS A 381 41.54 -1.90 -14.34
C HIS A 381 42.47 -2.73 -15.22
N TYR A 382 43.23 -3.62 -14.60
CA TYR A 382 43.91 -4.76 -15.22
C TYR A 382 43.42 -6.06 -14.55
N GLN A 383 43.89 -7.22 -15.02
CA GLN A 383 43.51 -8.50 -14.41
C GLN A 383 43.90 -8.53 -12.92
N GLY A 384 42.95 -8.71 -12.01
CA GLY A 384 43.17 -8.68 -10.55
C GLY A 384 42.79 -7.37 -9.86
N TRP A 385 42.30 -6.35 -10.58
CA TRP A 385 41.94 -5.06 -9.98
C TRP A 385 40.95 -5.15 -8.79
N GLN A 386 40.06 -6.16 -8.79
CA GLN A 386 39.11 -6.39 -7.70
C GLN A 386 39.84 -6.76 -6.40
N GLU A 387 40.90 -7.58 -6.51
CA GLU A 387 41.73 -7.98 -5.36
C GLU A 387 42.50 -6.77 -4.82
N ASP A 388 43.05 -5.92 -5.68
CA ASP A 388 43.74 -4.69 -5.27
C ASP A 388 42.79 -3.72 -4.54
N VAL A 389 41.55 -3.59 -5.04
CA VAL A 389 40.53 -2.75 -4.37
C VAL A 389 40.14 -3.38 -3.04
N ASP A 390 39.87 -4.68 -3.00
CA ASP A 390 39.50 -5.39 -1.77
C ASP A 390 40.64 -5.30 -0.72
N GLU A 391 41.91 -5.42 -1.12
CA GLU A 391 43.08 -5.23 -0.25
C GLU A 391 43.12 -3.80 0.31
N TYR A 392 42.95 -2.78 -0.54
CA TYR A 392 42.89 -1.40 -0.08
C TYR A 392 41.74 -1.16 0.92
N LEU A 393 40.53 -1.61 0.58
CA LEU A 393 39.34 -1.43 1.41
C LEU A 393 39.50 -2.16 2.76
N ARG A 394 40.10 -3.35 2.75
CA ARG A 394 40.38 -4.12 3.97
C ARG A 394 41.46 -3.46 4.83
N ASP A 395 42.63 -3.18 4.25
CA ASP A 395 43.82 -2.82 5.01
C ASP A 395 43.83 -1.35 5.42
N LYS A 396 43.27 -0.46 4.59
CA LYS A 396 43.26 0.98 4.87
C LYS A 396 41.97 1.45 5.53
N LEU A 397 40.83 0.84 5.20
CA LEU A 397 39.53 1.27 5.71
C LEU A 397 38.90 0.27 6.70
N GLY A 398 39.45 -0.94 6.85
CA GLY A 398 38.91 -1.95 7.76
C GLY A 398 37.57 -2.54 7.29
N TRP A 399 37.31 -2.51 5.98
CA TRP A 399 36.07 -3.05 5.42
C TRP A 399 36.07 -4.58 5.41
N ASP A 400 34.90 -5.16 5.68
CA ASP A 400 34.62 -6.56 5.35
C ASP A 400 34.32 -6.64 3.84
N VAL A 401 35.15 -7.38 3.09
CA VAL A 401 35.22 -7.40 1.61
C VAL A 401 35.05 -8.79 1.03
#